data_AF-A0A8T1UWF6-F1
#
_entry.id   AF-A0A8T1UWF6-F1
#
_cell.length_a   1.000
_cell.length_b   1.000
_cell.length_c   1.000
_cell.angle_alpha   90.00
_cell.angle_beta   90.00
_cell.angle_gamma   90.00
#
_symmetry.space_group_name_H-M   'P 1'
#
loop_
_entity.id
_entity.type
_entity.pdbx_description
1 polymer ?
#
loop_
_entity_poly.entity_id
_entity_poly.type
_entity_poly.pdbx_seq_one_letter_code
_entity_poly.pdbx_strand_id
1 'polypeptide(L)'
;MDIERSQGVGTRADQPALSTTTGKRNTADVISSTLNQAALSSGLYARSYSTHPVRIGGATEPLKAGADGLVINRIRRWLSNAFEDYPC
;
A
#
# COMPACT_ATOMS: atom_id res chain seq x y z
N MET A 1 24.70 2.13 1.98
CA MET A 1 23.65 2.08 0.93
C MET A 1 22.61 3.10 1.32
N ASP A 2 22.67 4.24 0.65
CA ASP A 2 21.93 5.45 1.00
C ASP A 2 20.46 5.31 0.59
N ILE A 3 19.57 5.34 1.58
CA ILE A 3 18.14 5.52 1.36
C ILE A 3 17.99 6.99 0.98
N GLU A 4 17.90 7.27 -0.32
CA GLU A 4 17.58 8.62 -0.81
C GLU A 4 16.27 9.05 -0.14
N ARG A 5 16.35 10.03 0.77
CA ARG A 5 15.16 10.66 1.33
C ARG A 5 14.39 11.27 0.16
N SER A 6 13.26 10.66 -0.20
CA SER A 6 12.29 11.24 -1.13
C SER A 6 11.87 12.60 -0.58
N GLN A 7 12.52 13.66 -1.06
CA GLN A 7 12.11 15.04 -0.82
C GLN A 7 10.74 15.20 -1.46
N GLY A 8 9.80 15.83 -0.74
CA GLY A 8 8.48 16.10 -1.28
C GLY A 8 8.60 16.89 -2.58
N VAL A 9 8.40 16.22 -3.70
CA VAL A 9 8.37 16.86 -5.01
C VAL A 9 7.10 17.71 -5.00
N GLY A 10 7.22 19.03 -4.95
CA GLY A 10 6.07 19.93 -5.01
C GLY A 10 5.25 19.63 -6.25
N THR A 11 4.10 18.98 -6.09
CA THR A 11 3.26 18.52 -7.19
C THR A 11 2.40 19.67 -7.70
N ARG A 12 2.48 19.94 -9.01
CA ARG A 12 1.54 20.85 -9.68
C ARG A 12 0.21 20.11 -9.90
N ALA A 13 -0.88 20.87 -10.10
CA ALA A 13 -2.22 20.30 -10.23
C ALA A 13 -2.37 19.29 -11.38
N ASP A 14 -1.54 19.42 -12.42
CA ASP A 14 -1.48 18.55 -13.59
C ASP A 14 -0.57 17.32 -13.42
N GLN A 15 0.18 17.23 -12.31
CA GLN A 15 1.15 16.18 -12.07
C GLN A 15 0.61 15.08 -11.15
N PRO A 16 1.18 13.86 -11.22
CA PRO A 16 0.82 12.80 -10.30
C PRO A 16 1.05 13.22 -8.84
N ALA A 17 0.05 13.03 -7.98
CA ALA A 17 0.12 13.40 -6.55
C ALA A 17 1.26 12.68 -5.80
N LEU A 18 1.68 11.51 -6.28
CA LEU A 18 2.79 10.73 -5.73
C LEU A 18 3.69 10.31 -6.89
N SER A 19 4.97 10.69 -6.80
CA SER A 19 5.99 10.32 -7.77
C SER A 19 7.36 10.19 -7.11
N THR A 20 8.14 9.21 -7.55
CA THR A 20 9.56 9.11 -7.20
C THR A 20 10.45 9.95 -8.12
N THR A 21 9.89 10.56 -9.18
CA THR A 21 10.63 11.39 -10.13
C THR A 21 9.69 12.44 -10.73
N THR A 22 10.06 13.73 -10.62
CA THR A 22 9.21 14.87 -11.04
C THR A 22 8.45 14.64 -12.36
N GLY A 23 7.12 14.78 -12.28
CA GLY A 23 6.22 14.66 -13.44
C GLY A 23 5.98 13.24 -13.98
N LYS A 24 6.64 12.20 -13.45
CA LYS A 24 6.50 10.82 -13.94
C LYS A 24 5.54 10.00 -13.09
N ARG A 25 4.73 9.17 -13.74
CA ARG A 25 3.88 8.17 -13.04
C ARG A 25 4.75 7.02 -12.51
N ASN A 26 4.51 6.61 -11.26
CA ASN A 26 5.10 5.39 -10.71
C ASN A 26 4.48 4.15 -11.35
N THR A 27 5.32 3.18 -11.72
CA THR A 27 4.85 1.88 -12.20
C THR A 27 4.58 0.93 -11.04
N ALA A 28 3.83 -0.15 -11.29
CA ALA A 28 3.61 -1.19 -10.30
C ALA A 28 4.93 -1.79 -9.79
N ASP A 29 5.93 -1.95 -10.67
CA ASP A 29 7.25 -2.48 -10.31
C ASP A 29 8.00 -1.58 -9.34
N VAL A 30 7.94 -0.26 -9.54
CA VAL A 30 8.55 0.72 -8.61
C VAL A 30 7.87 0.64 -7.24
N ILE A 31 6.54 0.51 -7.20
CA ILE A 31 5.82 0.36 -5.93
C ILE A 31 6.18 -0.96 -5.25
N SER A 32 6.23 -2.07 -6.00
CA SER A 32 6.58 -3.39 -5.49
C SER A 32 8.01 -3.43 -4.92
N SER A 33 8.99 -2.88 -5.64
CA SER A 33 10.38 -2.81 -5.17
C SER A 33 10.52 -1.95 -3.92
N THR A 34 9.80 -0.83 -3.86
CA THR A 34 9.77 0.05 -2.67
C THR A 34 9.19 -0.68 -1.46
N LEU A 35 8.09 -1.42 -1.61
CA LEU A 35 7.49 -2.22 -0.53
C LEU A 35 8.45 -3.32 -0.05
N ASN A 36 9.11 -4.02 -0.98
CA ASN A 36 10.10 -5.04 -0.64
C ASN A 36 11.26 -4.46 0.16
N GLN A 37 11.80 -3.31 -0.25
CA GLN A 37 12.88 -2.64 0.47
C GLN A 37 12.45 -2.20 1.87
N ALA A 38 11.24 -1.66 2.01
CA ALA A 38 10.69 -1.28 3.31
C ALA A 38 10.47 -2.50 4.24
N ALA A 39 10.06 -3.64 3.68
CA ALA A 39 9.94 -4.88 4.42
C ALA A 39 11.32 -5.37 4.91
N LEU A 40 12.33 -5.38 4.04
CA LEU A 40 13.70 -5.76 4.41
C LEU A 40 14.28 -4.86 5.49
N SER A 41 14.11 -3.54 5.39
CA SER A 41 14.62 -2.60 6.39
C SER A 41 13.91 -2.75 7.74
N SER A 42 12.71 -3.32 7.75
CA SER A 42 11.95 -3.65 8.95
C SER A 42 12.22 -5.07 9.47
N GLY A 43 13.16 -5.83 8.87
CA GLY A 43 13.48 -7.21 9.25
C GLY A 43 12.44 -8.25 8.81
N LEU A 44 11.56 -7.89 7.88
CA LEU A 44 10.44 -8.72 7.42
C LEU A 44 10.81 -9.47 6.12
N TYR A 45 10.09 -10.56 5.85
CA TYR A 45 10.30 -11.34 4.62
C TYR A 45 9.70 -10.61 3.41
N ALA A 46 10.55 -9.96 2.61
CA ALA A 46 10.15 -9.11 1.49
C ALA A 46 9.11 -9.74 0.55
N ARG A 47 9.29 -11.02 0.20
CA ARG A 47 8.41 -11.71 -0.76
C ARG A 47 6.95 -11.83 -0.30
N SER A 48 6.68 -11.62 0.99
CA SER A 48 5.31 -11.54 1.54
C SER A 48 4.63 -10.19 1.29
N TYR A 49 5.36 -9.17 0.83
CA TYR A 49 4.85 -7.81 0.68
C TYR A 49 4.71 -7.42 -0.79
N SER A 50 3.49 -7.08 -1.17
CA SER A 50 3.19 -6.37 -2.41
C SER A 50 1.90 -5.56 -2.21
N THR A 51 1.48 -4.81 -3.24
CA THR A 51 0.27 -3.98 -3.15
C THR A 51 -0.98 -4.77 -2.75
N HIS A 52 -1.10 -6.03 -3.17
CA HIS A 52 -2.29 -6.84 -2.91
C HIS A 52 -2.37 -7.34 -1.45
N PRO A 53 -1.35 -8.01 -0.86
CA PRO A 53 -1.30 -8.32 0.57
C PRO A 53 -1.45 -7.09 1.47
N VAL A 54 -0.82 -5.97 1.12
CA VAL A 54 -0.97 -4.70 1.88
C VAL A 54 -2.42 -4.21 1.85
N ARG A 55 -3.11 -4.34 0.70
CA ARG A 55 -4.54 -3.99 0.58
C ARG A 55 -5.43 -4.89 1.43
N ILE A 56 -5.15 -6.19 1.49
CA ILE A 56 -5.87 -7.15 2.32
C ILE A 56 -5.65 -6.81 3.81
N GLY A 57 -4.39 -6.63 4.22
CA GLY A 57 -4.05 -6.22 5.59
C GLY A 57 -4.76 -4.92 6.01
N GLY A 58 -4.85 -3.96 5.09
CA GLY A 58 -5.59 -2.71 5.30
C GLY A 58 -7.12 -2.85 5.44
N ALA A 59 -7.68 -4.04 5.19
CA ALA A 59 -9.08 -4.39 5.44
C ALA A 59 -9.23 -5.31 6.66
N THR A 60 -8.33 -6.28 6.85
CA THR A 60 -8.38 -7.23 7.97
C THR A 60 -8.03 -6.58 9.31
N GLU A 61 -7.07 -5.65 9.36
CA GLU A 61 -6.71 -4.98 10.62
C GLU A 61 -7.85 -4.13 11.21
N PRO A 62 -8.56 -3.28 10.44
CA PRO A 62 -9.77 -2.63 10.94
C PRO A 62 -10.86 -3.60 11.36
N LEU A 63 -11.05 -4.71 10.62
CA LEU A 63 -12.02 -5.74 10.97
C LEU A 63 -11.69 -6.37 12.34
N LYS A 64 -10.43 -6.71 12.60
CA LYS A 64 -9.95 -7.20 13.92
C LYS A 64 -10.19 -6.18 15.04
N ALA A 65 -10.08 -4.89 14.73
CA ALA A 65 -10.39 -3.81 15.66
C ALA A 65 -11.89 -3.57 15.88
N GLY A 66 -12.76 -4.37 15.27
CA GLY A 66 -14.22 -4.29 15.42
C GLY A 66 -14.90 -3.31 14.47
N ALA A 67 -14.21 -2.85 13.41
CA ALA A 67 -14.86 -2.05 12.38
C ALA A 67 -15.90 -2.88 11.61
N ASP A 68 -17.03 -2.25 11.32
CA ASP A 68 -18.12 -2.89 10.60
C ASP A 68 -17.72 -3.25 9.15
N GLY A 69 -18.06 -4.47 8.72
CA GLY A 69 -17.72 -4.99 7.39
C GLY A 69 -18.31 -4.17 6.24
N LEU A 70 -19.49 -3.56 6.40
CA LEU A 70 -20.08 -2.67 5.39
C LEU A 70 -19.30 -1.37 5.26
N VAL A 71 -18.79 -0.84 6.37
CA VAL A 71 -17.92 0.35 6.37
C VAL A 71 -16.62 0.03 5.63
N ILE A 72 -16.01 -1.12 5.90
CA ILE A 72 -14.81 -1.60 5.20
C ILE A 72 -15.09 -1.76 3.70
N ASN A 73 -16.17 -2.44 3.32
CA ASN A 73 -16.58 -2.60 1.92
C ASN A 73 -16.71 -1.25 1.21
N ARG A 74 -17.41 -0.30 1.84
CA ARG A 74 -17.69 1.00 1.25
C ARG A 74 -16.43 1.82 1.04
N ILE A 75 -15.54 1.87 2.03
CA ILE A 75 -14.31 2.69 1.98
C ILE A 75 -13.27 2.05 1.07
N ARG A 76 -13.12 0.73 1.14
CA ARG A 76 -12.09 -0.02 0.41
C ARG A 76 -12.55 -0.53 -0.96
N ARG A 77 -13.81 -0.25 -1.33
CA ARG A 77 -14.44 -0.63 -2.61
C ARG A 77 -14.32 -2.13 -2.90
N TRP A 78 -14.62 -2.94 -1.89
CA TRP A 78 -14.79 -4.37 -2.10
C TRP A 78 -16.17 -4.66 -2.66
N LEU A 79 -16.26 -5.64 -3.55
CA LEU A 79 -17.53 -6.10 -4.12
C LEU A 79 -18.21 -7.13 -3.21
N SER A 80 -17.43 -7.77 -2.32
CA SER A 80 -17.86 -8.80 -1.38
C SER A 80 -16.99 -8.80 -0.12
N ASN A 81 -17.42 -9.53 0.89
CA ASN A 81 -16.71 -9.70 2.16
C ASN A 81 -15.50 -10.65 2.09
N ALA A 82 -14.89 -10.87 0.92
CA ALA A 82 -13.78 -11.82 0.76
C ALA A 82 -12.55 -11.51 1.65
N PHE A 83 -12.45 -10.29 2.22
CA PHE A 83 -11.43 -9.96 3.22
C PHE A 83 -11.63 -10.68 4.56
N GLU A 84 -12.85 -11.13 4.88
CA GLU A 84 -13.18 -11.89 6.11
C GLU A 84 -12.59 -13.31 6.08
N ASP A 85 -12.42 -13.88 4.88
CA ASP A 85 -11.90 -15.24 4.69
C ASP A 85 -10.37 -15.33 4.75
N TYR A 86 -9.66 -14.19 4.78
CA TYR A 86 -8.21 -14.22 4.90
C TYR A 86 -7.80 -14.58 6.33
N PRO A 87 -6.84 -15.50 6.50
CA PRO A 87 -6.36 -15.85 7.83
C PRO A 87 -5.82 -14.61 8.53
N CYS A 88 -6.36 -14.38 9.72
CA CYS A 88 -6.00 -13.29 10.62
C CYS A 88 -4.72 -13.60 11.40
#